data_AF-A0AA34W7X3-F1
#
_entry.id   AF-A0AA34W7X3-F1
#
_cell.length_a   1.000
_cell.length_b   1.000
_cell.length_c   1.000
_cell.angle_alpha   90.00
_cell.angle_beta   90.00
_cell.angle_gamma   90.00
#
_symmetry.space_group_name_H-M   'P 1'
#
loop_
_entity.id
_entity.type
_entity.pdbx_description
1 polymer ?
#
loop_
_entity_poly.entity_id
_entity_poly.type
_entity_poly.pdbx_seq_one_letter_code
_entity_poly.pdbx_strand_id
1 'polypeptide(L)'
;MSDHNIMQALFNQQRIQIMHIGKHHDEFSNAYLYAWESGVYPALHDTDGSIPQKPHEPFADFFTTSKEKTLFLAKRLDDAWIKKERLTFYALEDELQVRYKPEWERGDLLGICRYFYLDHRFDQKFWETLITNGECPSEAHGIIDVFERGEDIYFM
;
A
#
# COMPACT_ATOMS: atom_id res chain seq x y z
N MET A 1 8.36 29.51 -8.70
CA MET A 1 8.01 28.20 -8.12
C MET A 1 9.22 27.31 -8.29
N SER A 2 9.64 26.60 -7.23
CA SER A 2 10.66 25.56 -7.38
C SER A 2 10.09 24.38 -8.16
N ASP A 3 10.95 23.65 -8.88
CA ASP A 3 10.57 22.46 -9.65
C ASP A 3 9.84 21.42 -8.77
N HIS A 4 10.23 21.31 -7.50
CA HIS A 4 9.55 20.47 -6.51
C HIS A 4 8.07 20.84 -6.30
N ASN A 5 7.73 22.13 -6.21
CA ASN A 5 6.34 22.57 -6.04
C ASN A 5 5.50 22.29 -7.29
N ILE A 6 6.11 22.36 -8.48
CA ILE A 6 5.45 22.01 -9.74
C ILE A 6 5.16 20.51 -9.76
N MET A 7 6.15 19.68 -9.41
CA MET A 7 5.99 18.22 -9.35
C MET A 7 4.95 17.80 -8.30
N GLN A 8 4.90 18.44 -7.14
CA GLN A 8 3.86 18.21 -6.14
C GLN A 8 2.46 18.53 -6.67
N ALA A 9 2.30 19.64 -7.40
CA ALA A 9 1.03 20.01 -8.00
C ALA A 9 0.62 19.00 -9.09
N LEU A 10 1.56 18.54 -9.92
CA LEU A 10 1.33 17.50 -10.93
C LEU A 10 0.97 16.16 -10.30
N PHE A 11 1.63 15.75 -9.22
CA PHE A 11 1.30 14.55 -8.47
C PHE A 11 -0.14 14.61 -7.94
N ASN A 12 -0.52 15.72 -7.30
CA ASN A 12 -1.87 15.92 -6.78
C ASN A 12 -2.92 15.88 -7.92
N GLN A 13 -2.62 16.51 -9.06
CA GLN A 13 -3.49 16.46 -10.23
C GLN A 13 -3.62 15.03 -10.79
N GLN A 14 -2.51 14.30 -10.91
CA GLN A 14 -2.48 12.92 -11.39
C GLN A 14 -3.27 11.99 -10.46
N ARG A 15 -3.13 12.17 -9.14
CA ARG A 15 -3.91 11.44 -8.13
C ARG A 15 -5.41 11.64 -8.35
N ILE A 16 -5.87 12.89 -8.51
CA ILE A 16 -7.30 13.19 -8.76
C ILE A 16 -7.78 12.51 -10.05
N GLN A 17 -6.99 12.57 -11.12
CA GLN A 17 -7.33 11.94 -12.41
C GLN A 17 -7.47 10.42 -12.27
N ILE A 18 -6.53 9.76 -11.61
CA ILE A 18 -6.55 8.30 -11.40
C ILE A 18 -7.76 7.92 -10.54
N MET A 19 -8.05 8.69 -9.48
CA MET A 19 -9.24 8.47 -8.65
C MET A 19 -10.54 8.62 -9.45
N HIS A 20 -10.65 9.67 -10.28
CA HIS A 20 -11.82 9.91 -11.13
C HIS A 20 -12.05 8.79 -12.13
N ILE A 21 -10.98 8.38 -12.82
CA ILE A 21 -11.03 7.26 -13.78
C ILE A 21 -11.40 5.96 -13.05
N GLY A 22 -10.78 5.69 -11.90
CA GLY A 22 -11.06 4.51 -11.08
C GLY A 22 -12.51 4.42 -10.62
N LYS A 23 -13.12 5.55 -10.23
CA LYS A 23 -14.51 5.60 -9.76
C LYS A 23 -15.53 5.43 -10.89
N HIS A 24 -15.26 6.00 -12.08
CA HIS A 24 -16.26 6.12 -13.13
C HIS A 24 -16.07 5.18 -14.32
N HIS A 25 -14.85 4.71 -14.56
CA HIS A 25 -14.48 3.98 -15.79
C HIS A 25 -13.89 2.59 -15.56
N ASP A 26 -13.70 2.19 -14.31
CA ASP A 26 -13.22 0.86 -13.92
C ASP A 26 -11.89 0.42 -14.57
N GLU A 27 -11.00 1.37 -14.88
CA GLU A 27 -9.75 1.06 -15.62
C GLU A 27 -8.57 0.64 -14.72
N PHE A 28 -8.67 0.85 -13.40
CA PHE A 28 -7.61 0.55 -12.45
C PHE A 28 -8.04 -0.50 -11.42
N SER A 29 -7.09 -1.33 -10.98
CA SER A 29 -7.33 -2.30 -9.90
C SER A 29 -7.60 -1.58 -8.56
N ASN A 30 -8.34 -2.23 -7.67
CA ASN A 30 -8.58 -1.72 -6.32
C ASN A 30 -7.27 -1.49 -5.55
N ALA A 31 -6.29 -2.38 -5.71
CA ALA A 31 -4.98 -2.22 -5.10
C ALA A 31 -4.29 -0.94 -5.56
N TYR A 32 -4.31 -0.66 -6.86
CA TYR A 32 -3.70 0.53 -7.42
C TYR A 32 -4.41 1.81 -6.97
N LEU A 33 -5.74 1.80 -6.93
CA LEU A 33 -6.52 2.93 -6.45
C LEU A 33 -6.26 3.20 -4.96
N TYR A 34 -6.28 2.16 -4.14
CA TYR A 34 -5.95 2.26 -2.73
C TYR A 34 -4.54 2.80 -2.49
N ALA A 35 -3.55 2.36 -3.28
CA ALA A 35 -2.18 2.85 -3.16
C ALA A 35 -2.09 4.37 -3.40
N TRP A 36 -2.76 4.89 -4.42
CA TRP A 36 -2.84 6.33 -4.69
C TRP A 36 -3.64 7.11 -3.65
N GLU A 37 -4.70 6.52 -3.10
CA GLU A 37 -5.54 7.12 -2.07
C GLU A 37 -4.78 7.24 -0.75
N SER A 38 -4.18 6.14 -0.29
CA SER A 38 -3.45 6.03 0.98
C SER A 38 -2.02 6.56 0.94
N GLY A 39 -1.50 6.92 -0.23
CA GLY A 39 -0.13 7.41 -0.40
C GLY A 39 0.93 6.32 -0.30
N VAL A 40 0.57 5.06 -0.55
CA VAL A 40 1.49 3.93 -0.64
C VAL A 40 2.03 3.81 -2.06
N TYR A 41 3.35 3.70 -2.24
CA TYR A 41 3.93 3.49 -3.55
C TYR A 41 3.54 2.10 -4.11
N PRO A 42 2.87 1.99 -5.28
CA PRO A 42 2.36 0.72 -5.79
C PRO A 42 3.45 -0.12 -6.49
N ALA A 43 4.47 -0.57 -5.75
CA ALA A 43 5.67 -1.20 -6.30
C ALA A 43 5.43 -2.47 -7.15
N LEU A 44 4.30 -3.16 -6.95
CA LEU A 44 3.93 -4.35 -7.74
C LEU A 44 3.39 -4.00 -9.13
N HIS A 45 3.09 -2.72 -9.36
CA HIS A 45 2.58 -2.19 -10.62
C HIS A 45 3.67 -1.53 -11.48
N ASP A 46 4.91 -1.44 -10.98
CA ASP A 46 6.06 -0.90 -11.70
C ASP A 46 6.24 -1.59 -13.06
N THR A 47 6.67 -0.80 -14.05
CA THR A 47 7.12 -1.33 -15.33
C THR A 47 8.62 -1.64 -15.28
N ASP A 48 9.06 -2.59 -16.10
CA ASP A 48 10.46 -2.98 -16.24
C ASP A 48 11.22 -2.13 -17.29
N GLY A 49 10.59 -1.06 -17.80
CA GLY A 49 11.09 -0.23 -18.89
C GLY A 49 10.86 -0.79 -20.30
N SER A 50 10.22 -1.96 -20.44
CA SER A 50 9.82 -2.50 -21.75
C SER A 50 8.56 -1.85 -22.32
N ILE A 51 7.78 -1.20 -21.46
CA ILE A 51 6.57 -0.44 -21.78
C ILE A 51 6.68 0.98 -21.21
N PRO A 52 5.87 1.94 -21.69
CA PRO A 52 5.81 3.26 -21.08
C PRO A 52 5.55 3.18 -19.58
N GLN A 53 6.32 3.96 -18.81
CA GLN A 53 6.21 4.00 -17.36
C GLN A 53 4.79 4.28 -16.93
N LYS A 54 4.34 3.59 -15.87
CA LYS A 54 3.03 3.88 -15.31
C LYS A 54 3.03 5.22 -14.60
N PRO A 55 1.85 5.86 -14.43
CA PRO A 55 1.75 7.22 -13.90
C PRO A 55 2.38 7.47 -12.52
N HIS A 56 2.64 6.43 -11.73
CA HIS A 56 3.21 6.55 -10.39
C HIS A 56 4.75 6.60 -10.37
N GLU A 57 5.40 6.02 -11.39
CA GLU A 57 6.87 5.87 -11.40
C GLU A 57 7.62 7.21 -11.39
N PRO A 58 7.21 8.25 -12.15
CA PRO A 58 7.88 9.57 -12.11
C PRO A 58 7.70 10.33 -10.79
N PHE A 59 6.77 9.89 -9.93
CA PHE A 59 6.42 10.56 -8.68
C PHE A 59 6.79 9.74 -7.44
N ALA A 60 7.73 8.80 -7.54
CA ALA A 60 8.10 7.92 -6.43
C ALA A 60 8.36 8.67 -5.10
N ASP A 61 9.04 9.82 -5.17
CA ASP A 61 9.39 10.64 -4.01
C ASP A 61 8.20 11.40 -3.37
N PHE A 62 7.03 11.40 -4.02
CA PHE A 62 5.83 12.11 -3.55
C PHE A 62 4.84 11.20 -2.81
N PHE A 63 5.09 9.89 -2.78
CA PHE A 63 4.33 8.96 -1.94
C PHE A 63 4.79 9.04 -0.49
N THR A 64 3.84 8.97 0.45
CA THR A 64 4.13 8.97 1.88
C THR A 64 4.93 7.72 2.28
N THR A 65 4.53 6.57 1.74
CA THR A 65 5.25 5.31 1.96
C THR A 65 6.05 4.97 0.71
N SER A 66 7.38 4.86 0.87
CA SER A 66 8.31 4.72 -0.24
C SER A 66 8.26 3.34 -0.92
N LYS A 67 8.85 3.28 -2.11
CA LYS A 67 9.05 2.04 -2.86
C LYS A 67 9.85 1.01 -2.06
N GLU A 68 10.91 1.44 -1.38
CA GLU A 68 11.81 0.58 -0.61
C GLU A 68 11.08 -0.10 0.54
N LYS A 69 10.23 0.65 1.28
CA LYS A 69 9.39 0.08 2.34
C LYS A 69 8.44 -0.98 1.76
N THR A 70 7.78 -0.65 0.66
CA THR A 70 6.84 -1.58 0.01
C THR A 70 7.55 -2.86 -0.42
N LEU A 71 8.68 -2.77 -1.12
CA LEU A 71 9.46 -3.93 -1.56
C LEU A 71 10.04 -4.74 -0.39
N PHE A 72 10.46 -4.06 0.69
CA PHE A 72 10.94 -4.71 1.90
C PHE A 72 9.86 -5.59 2.53
N LEU A 73 8.66 -5.03 2.74
CA LEU A 73 7.55 -5.81 3.30
C LEU A 73 7.07 -6.91 2.36
N ALA A 74 7.03 -6.66 1.04
CA ALA A 74 6.69 -7.70 0.07
C ALA A 74 7.57 -8.94 0.28
N LYS A 75 8.89 -8.74 0.40
CA LYS A 75 9.84 -9.82 0.63
C LYS A 75 9.67 -10.47 2.00
N ARG A 76 9.50 -9.68 3.07
CA ARG A 76 9.36 -10.22 4.44
C ARG A 76 8.10 -11.08 4.61
N LEU A 77 6.98 -10.64 4.02
CA LEU A 77 5.72 -11.36 4.03
C LEU A 77 5.79 -12.61 3.15
N ASP A 78 6.47 -12.54 2.00
CA ASP A 78 6.72 -13.70 1.13
C ASP A 78 7.57 -14.77 1.85
N ASP A 79 8.63 -14.36 2.53
CA ASP A 79 9.46 -15.26 3.36
C ASP A 79 8.63 -15.93 4.47
N ALA A 80 7.75 -15.18 5.15
CA ALA A 80 6.86 -15.73 6.18
C ALA A 80 5.88 -16.74 5.59
N TRP A 81 5.28 -16.40 4.44
CA TRP A 81 4.31 -17.23 3.76
C TRP A 81 4.91 -18.54 3.26
N ILE A 82 6.07 -18.49 2.59
CA ILE A 82 6.81 -19.66 2.12
C ILE A 82 7.22 -20.58 3.29
N LYS A 83 7.68 -19.99 4.40
CA LYS A 83 8.08 -20.75 5.59
C LYS A 83 6.90 -21.22 6.44
N LYS A 84 5.67 -20.83 6.09
CA LYS A 84 4.45 -21.04 6.90
C LYS A 84 4.63 -20.57 8.35
N GLU A 85 5.35 -19.46 8.49
CA GLU A 85 5.57 -18.78 9.76
C GLU A 85 4.23 -18.26 10.30
N ARG A 86 4.01 -18.40 11.61
CA ARG A 86 2.87 -17.78 12.28
C ARG A 86 3.18 -16.30 12.57
N LEU A 87 3.28 -15.51 11.52
CA LEU A 87 3.54 -14.07 11.62
C LEU A 87 2.25 -13.32 11.98
N THR A 88 2.25 -12.64 13.13
CA THR A 88 1.16 -11.75 13.56
C THR A 88 1.55 -10.29 13.37
N PHE A 89 0.58 -9.38 13.35
CA PHE A 89 0.85 -7.95 13.16
C PHE A 89 1.77 -7.40 14.24
N TYR A 90 1.55 -7.73 15.52
CA TYR A 90 2.45 -7.30 16.59
C TYR A 90 3.86 -7.90 16.48
N ALA A 91 3.99 -9.16 16.03
CA ALA A 91 5.32 -9.73 15.79
C ALA A 91 6.07 -8.95 14.69
N LEU A 92 5.35 -8.52 13.64
CA LEU A 92 5.91 -7.66 12.59
C LEU A 92 6.28 -6.26 13.11
N GLU A 93 5.42 -5.64 13.94
CA GLU A 93 5.73 -4.35 14.58
C GLU A 93 6.97 -4.42 15.46
N ASP A 94 7.10 -5.48 16.25
CA ASP A 94 8.20 -5.69 17.17
C ASP A 94 9.51 -5.94 16.41
N GLU A 95 9.47 -6.73 15.33
CA GLU A 95 10.62 -6.98 14.44
C GLU A 95 11.13 -5.68 13.80
N LEU A 96 10.22 -4.83 13.32
CA LEU A 96 10.55 -3.55 12.69
C LEU A 96 10.74 -2.41 13.69
N GLN A 97 10.58 -2.70 14.99
CA GLN A 97 10.76 -1.76 16.08
C GLN A 97 9.93 -0.47 15.89
N VAL A 98 8.71 -0.59 15.36
CA VAL A 98 7.79 0.53 15.02
C VAL A 98 7.57 1.47 16.21
N ARG A 99 7.58 0.94 17.44
CA ARG A 99 7.37 1.72 18.67
C ARG A 99 8.59 2.51 19.12
N TYR A 100 9.78 2.18 18.60
CA TYR A 100 11.06 2.66 19.12
C TYR A 100 11.91 3.40 18.09
N LYS A 101 11.71 3.15 16.79
CA LYS A 101 12.49 3.77 15.71
C LYS A 101 11.59 4.55 14.75
N PRO A 102 12.06 5.71 14.24
CA PRO A 102 11.30 6.54 13.32
C PRO A 102 11.25 6.00 11.88
N GLU A 103 11.90 4.87 11.59
CA GLU A 103 12.00 4.35 10.22
C GLU A 103 10.67 3.75 9.74
N TRP A 104 9.92 3.11 10.64
CA TRP A 104 8.64 2.47 10.35
C TRP A 104 7.56 3.01 11.24
N GLU A 105 6.42 3.36 10.65
CA GLU A 105 5.21 3.70 11.37
C GLU A 105 4.16 2.60 11.21
N ARG A 106 3.25 2.49 12.17
CA ARG A 106 2.11 1.56 12.07
C ARG A 106 1.30 1.80 10.78
N GLY A 107 1.16 3.07 10.39
CA GLY A 107 0.50 3.47 9.15
C GLY A 107 1.14 2.87 7.89
N ASP A 108 2.47 2.79 7.84
CA ASP A 108 3.17 2.15 6.72
C ASP A 108 2.82 0.66 6.63
N LEU A 109 2.82 -0.05 7.77
CA LEU A 109 2.51 -1.48 7.80
C LEU A 109 1.06 -1.74 7.38
N LEU A 110 0.11 -0.99 7.96
CA LEU A 110 -1.31 -1.09 7.61
C LEU A 110 -1.53 -0.80 6.12
N GLY A 111 -0.94 0.31 5.64
CA GLY A 111 -1.00 0.75 4.26
C GLY A 111 -0.52 -0.31 3.29
N ILE A 112 0.72 -0.76 3.47
CA ILE A 112 1.34 -1.75 2.58
C ILE A 112 0.61 -3.10 2.66
N CYS A 113 0.23 -3.57 3.85
CA CYS A 113 -0.48 -4.83 3.99
C CYS A 113 -1.84 -4.80 3.27
N ARG A 114 -2.62 -3.72 3.43
CA ARG A 114 -3.90 -3.56 2.72
C ARG A 114 -3.70 -3.49 1.21
N TYR A 115 -2.66 -2.79 0.74
CA TYR A 115 -2.30 -2.77 -0.68
C TYR A 115 -2.04 -4.19 -1.22
N PHE A 116 -1.28 -5.02 -0.52
CA PHE A 116 -1.02 -6.40 -0.92
C PHE A 116 -2.25 -7.30 -0.85
N TYR A 117 -3.11 -7.13 0.15
CA TYR A 117 -4.37 -7.85 0.25
C TYR A 117 -5.26 -7.56 -0.97
N LEU A 118 -5.40 -6.28 -1.32
CA LEU A 118 -6.18 -5.85 -2.49
C LEU A 118 -5.58 -6.27 -3.83
N ASP A 119 -4.25 -6.49 -3.89
CA ASP A 119 -3.57 -7.07 -5.06
C ASP A 119 -3.64 -8.61 -5.08
N HIS A 120 -4.44 -9.20 -4.19
CA HIS A 120 -4.65 -10.65 -4.05
C HIS A 120 -3.35 -11.43 -3.80
N ARG A 121 -2.44 -10.85 -3.00
CA ARG A 121 -1.22 -11.53 -2.55
C ARG A 121 -1.50 -12.40 -1.35
N PHE A 122 -0.80 -13.54 -1.27
CA PHE A 122 -0.91 -14.54 -0.21
C PHE A 122 -2.30 -15.15 -0.08
N ASP A 123 -2.40 -16.26 0.65
CA ASP A 123 -3.69 -16.91 0.89
C ASP A 123 -4.46 -16.26 2.05
N GLN A 124 -5.77 -16.51 2.10
CA GLN A 124 -6.64 -15.99 3.15
C GLN A 124 -6.17 -16.39 4.56
N LYS A 125 -5.59 -17.58 4.72
CA LYS A 125 -5.12 -18.10 6.00
C LYS A 125 -3.93 -17.28 6.53
N PHE A 126 -3.05 -16.83 5.65
CA PHE A 126 -1.96 -15.93 5.99
C PHE A 126 -2.50 -14.62 6.57
N TRP A 127 -3.46 -14.00 5.87
CA TRP A 127 -4.06 -12.75 6.34
C TRP A 127 -4.79 -12.91 7.66
N GLU A 128 -5.60 -13.96 7.83
CA GLU A 128 -6.27 -14.28 9.09
C GLU A 128 -5.27 -14.48 10.24
N THR A 129 -4.11 -15.08 9.96
CA THR A 129 -3.03 -15.23 10.95
C THR A 129 -2.44 -13.88 11.32
N LEU A 130 -2.19 -13.02 10.33
CA LEU A 130 -1.62 -11.69 10.53
C LEU A 130 -2.52 -10.82 11.44
N ILE A 131 -3.84 -10.87 11.22
CA ILE A 131 -4.83 -10.05 11.94
C ILE A 131 -5.50 -10.81 13.11
N THR A 132 -4.81 -11.79 13.70
CA THR A 132 -5.38 -12.60 14.80
C THR A 132 -5.83 -11.70 15.96
N ASN A 133 -7.04 -11.94 16.47
CA ASN A 133 -7.61 -11.20 17.60
C ASN A 133 -6.70 -11.26 18.83
N GLY A 134 -6.39 -10.09 19.39
CA GLY A 134 -5.48 -9.96 20.54
C GLY A 134 -3.99 -9.93 20.18
N GLU A 135 -3.64 -10.16 18.91
CA GLU A 135 -2.26 -10.11 18.39
C GLU A 135 -2.07 -9.06 17.28
N CYS A 136 -3.06 -8.16 17.12
CA CYS A 136 -3.01 -7.02 16.23
C CYS A 136 -3.76 -5.81 16.83
N PRO A 137 -3.48 -4.58 16.37
CA PRO A 137 -4.26 -3.40 16.74
C PRO A 137 -5.60 -3.40 16.00
N SER A 138 -6.61 -2.70 16.52
CA SER A 138 -7.97 -2.74 15.97
C SER A 138 -8.04 -2.30 14.50
N GLU A 139 -7.19 -1.36 14.08
CA GLU A 139 -7.11 -0.88 12.71
C GLU A 139 -6.61 -1.95 11.72
N ALA A 140 -5.85 -2.96 12.20
CA ALA A 140 -5.32 -4.02 11.35
C ALA A 140 -6.41 -4.94 10.79
N HIS A 141 -7.58 -5.02 11.43
CA HIS A 141 -8.72 -5.74 10.85
C HIS A 141 -9.17 -5.14 9.51
N GLY A 142 -8.96 -3.84 9.32
CA GLY A 142 -9.26 -3.18 8.05
C GLY A 142 -8.33 -3.56 6.90
N ILE A 143 -7.27 -4.35 7.12
CA ILE A 143 -6.39 -4.82 6.04
C ILE A 143 -7.16 -5.70 5.06
N ILE A 144 -8.09 -6.52 5.57
CA ILE A 144 -8.83 -7.51 4.77
C ILE A 144 -10.19 -7.01 4.29
N ASP A 145 -10.49 -5.73 4.51
CA ASP A 145 -11.75 -5.14 4.06
C ASP A 145 -11.77 -5.00 2.54
N VAL A 146 -12.96 -5.14 1.97
CA VAL A 146 -13.21 -4.90 0.55
C VAL A 146 -13.03 -3.40 0.28
N PHE A 147 -12.37 -3.05 -0.83
CA PHE A 147 -12.28 -1.67 -1.29
C PHE A 147 -13.51 -1.32 -2.14
N GLU A 148 -14.38 -0.47 -1.61
CA GLU A 148 -15.61 -0.03 -2.23
C GLU A 148 -15.41 1.35 -2.90
N ARG A 149 -15.19 1.35 -4.21
CA ARG A 149 -14.88 2.56 -4.99
C ARG A 149 -15.89 3.70 -4.85
N GLY A 150 -17.15 3.38 -4.56
CA GLY A 150 -18.21 4.37 -4.35
C GLY A 150 -18.02 5.19 -3.08
N GLU A 151 -17.61 4.51 -2.01
CA GLU A 151 -17.50 5.03 -0.64
C GLU A 151 -16.06 5.42 -0.27
N ASP A 152 -15.08 4.63 -0.69
CA ASP A 152 -13.67 4.83 -0.36
C ASP A 152 -12.99 5.93 -1.21
N ILE A 153 -13.53 6.23 -2.40
CA ILE A 153 -13.02 7.33 -3.25
C ILE A 153 -13.85 8.59 -3.00
N TYR A 154 -13.33 9.46 -2.12
CA TYR A 154 -13.89 10.78 -1.84
C TYR A 154 -13.20 11.88 -2.66
N PHE A 155 -13.98 12.62 -3.44
CA PHE A 155 -13.58 13.90 -4.01
C PHE A 155 -14.11 14.99 -3.08
N MET A 156 -13.22 15.72 -2.40
CA MET A 156 -13.61 16.92 -1.66
C MET A 156 -13.72 18.11 -2.61
#